data_AF-A0A3A9MAC4-F1
#
_entry.id   AF-A0A3A9MAC4-F1
#
_cell.length_a   1.000
_cell.length_b   1.000
_cell.length_c   1.000
_cell.angle_alpha   90.00
_cell.angle_beta   90.00
_cell.angle_gamma   90.00
#
_symmetry.space_group_name_H-M   'P 1'
#
loop_
_entity.id
_entity.type
_entity.pdbx_description
1 polymer ?
#
loop_
_entity_poly.entity_id
_entity_poly.type
_entity_poly.pdbx_seq_one_letter_code
_entity_poly.pdbx_strand_id
1 'polypeptide(L)'
;MDNSKKIKVLAISIAAVLHGLVGFGLANMTIKPITPPPVTPPLEIEFIKEPVPEPIALNDLESPEPPGEPVVTPEPVVEPEVATPEVIEPPEPIPEPEPLPEPIPEPEPEPEIDVEAILEQQRLQEAWVAQQQQLAKIQEQERLEQERLENERREQERLEQERLENARREQERLDNERRAREQAQKEAQVAAARRAAAQAAANAAKKAGNHGGGQPGQNQTVEGGINISNASWKTKPRVNNFCSARSDIDTTLQVSFRVDAEGKISNVNLNGSTGDAKLDRQIIRQIGRGRLHPFREGNITRVGTAIYPITLKLQKDESCTN
;
A
#
# COMPACT_ATOMS: atom_id res chain seq x y z
N MET A 1 -22.78 -56.31 7.96
CA MET A 1 -23.07 -55.53 6.73
C MET A 1 -22.31 -54.21 6.81
N ASP A 2 -21.33 -54.01 5.92
CA ASP A 2 -20.34 -52.92 6.02
C ASP A 2 -20.93 -51.51 5.94
N ASN A 3 -20.78 -50.75 7.02
CA ASN A 3 -21.15 -49.32 7.08
C ASN A 3 -20.36 -48.47 6.07
N SER A 4 -19.17 -48.91 5.65
CA SER A 4 -18.36 -48.22 4.63
C SER A 4 -19.07 -48.16 3.26
N LYS A 5 -19.79 -49.23 2.88
CA LYS A 5 -20.54 -49.24 1.60
C LYS A 5 -21.73 -48.28 1.65
N LYS A 6 -22.42 -48.20 2.80
CA LYS A 6 -23.53 -47.26 3.02
C LYS A 6 -23.07 -45.80 2.97
N ILE A 7 -21.93 -45.48 3.59
CA ILE A 7 -21.36 -44.12 3.59
C ILE A 7 -20.94 -43.70 2.18
N LYS A 8 -20.31 -44.59 1.40
CA LYS A 8 -19.92 -44.30 0.01
C LYS A 8 -21.13 -44.06 -0.90
N VAL A 9 -22.18 -44.87 -0.77
CA VAL A 9 -23.42 -44.68 -1.53
C VAL A 9 -24.11 -43.37 -1.16
N LEU A 10 -24.14 -43.02 0.14
CA LEU A 10 -24.70 -41.75 0.60
C LEU A 10 -23.93 -40.55 0.03
N ALA A 11 -22.58 -40.59 0.06
CA ALA A 11 -21.75 -39.51 -0.49
C ALA A 11 -21.99 -39.30 -1.99
N ILE A 12 -22.10 -40.39 -2.76
CA ILE A 12 -22.38 -40.33 -4.21
C ILE A 12 -23.78 -39.77 -4.47
N SER A 13 -24.79 -40.16 -3.68
CA SER A 13 -26.15 -39.61 -3.85
C SER A 13 -26.23 -38.11 -3.58
N ILE A 14 -25.53 -37.62 -2.54
CA ILE A 14 -25.50 -36.19 -2.20
C ILE A 14 -24.82 -35.40 -3.32
N ALA A 15 -23.69 -35.90 -3.84
CA ALA A 15 -22.99 -35.27 -4.95
C ALA A 15 -23.87 -35.21 -6.21
N ALA A 16 -24.58 -36.28 -6.54
CA ALA A 16 -25.46 -36.33 -7.71
C ALA A 16 -26.62 -35.32 -7.60
N VAL A 17 -27.24 -35.18 -6.43
CA VAL A 17 -28.30 -34.19 -6.18
C VAL A 17 -27.76 -32.76 -6.31
N LEU A 18 -26.60 -32.48 -5.71
CA LEU A 18 -25.96 -31.16 -5.80
C LEU A 18 -25.65 -30.75 -7.23
N HIS A 19 -25.07 -31.65 -8.02
CA HIS A 19 -24.75 -31.37 -9.43
C HIS A 19 -26.01 -31.27 -10.29
N GLY A 20 -27.04 -32.07 -10.00
CA GLY A 20 -28.34 -32.00 -10.67
C GLY A 20 -29.03 -30.64 -10.48
N LEU A 21 -29.01 -30.10 -9.26
CA LEU A 21 -29.60 -28.79 -8.97
C LEU A 21 -28.90 -27.63 -9.70
N VAL A 22 -27.57 -27.66 -9.77
CA VAL A 22 -26.80 -26.64 -10.50
C VAL A 22 -27.08 -26.74 -12.01
N GLY A 23 -27.09 -27.96 -12.56
CA GLY A 23 -27.41 -28.17 -13.98
C GLY A 23 -28.82 -27.71 -14.35
N PHE A 24 -29.81 -28.00 -13.50
CA PHE A 24 -31.19 -27.54 -13.69
C PHE A 24 -31.34 -26.01 -13.58
N GLY A 25 -30.60 -25.38 -12.66
CA GLY A 25 -30.57 -23.92 -12.53
C GLY A 25 -30.02 -23.24 -13.78
N LEU A 26 -28.91 -23.75 -14.33
CA LEU A 26 -28.31 -23.19 -15.54
C LEU A 26 -29.17 -23.41 -16.79
N ALA A 27 -29.85 -24.57 -16.91
CA ALA A 27 -30.72 -24.86 -18.04
C ALA A 27 -31.97 -23.97 -18.09
N ASN A 28 -32.46 -23.49 -16.94
CA ASN A 28 -33.65 -22.63 -16.84
C ASN A 28 -33.34 -21.14 -16.63
N MET A 29 -32.07 -20.74 -16.74
CA MET A 29 -31.71 -19.32 -16.69
C MET A 29 -31.99 -18.65 -18.03
N THR A 30 -32.98 -17.76 -18.06
CA THR A 30 -33.21 -16.85 -19.18
C THR A 30 -32.07 -15.83 -19.26
N ILE A 31 -31.18 -16.01 -20.23
CA ILE A 31 -30.11 -15.05 -20.52
C ILE A 31 -30.78 -13.77 -21.04
N LYS A 32 -30.68 -12.67 -20.28
CA LYS A 32 -31.16 -11.36 -20.75
C LYS A 32 -30.37 -10.96 -21.99
N PRO A 33 -31.02 -10.51 -23.08
CA PRO A 33 -30.31 -10.07 -24.27
C PRO A 33 -29.47 -8.84 -23.91
N ILE A 34 -28.17 -8.92 -24.19
CA ILE A 34 -27.25 -7.80 -24.05
C ILE A 34 -27.46 -6.93 -25.27
N THR A 35 -28.16 -5.80 -25.09
CA THR A 35 -28.23 -4.77 -26.11
C THR A 35 -26.85 -4.12 -26.27
N PRO A 36 -26.24 -4.17 -27.45
CA PRO A 36 -24.99 -3.45 -27.69
C PRO A 36 -25.24 -1.94 -27.52
N PRO A 37 -24.25 -1.18 -27.01
CA PRO A 37 -24.39 0.26 -26.88
C PRO A 37 -24.63 0.88 -28.27
N PRO A 38 -25.45 1.94 -28.36
CA PRO A 38 -25.67 2.63 -29.63
C PRO A 38 -24.34 3.15 -30.16
N VAL A 39 -24.01 2.79 -31.39
CA VAL A 39 -22.82 3.29 -32.09
C VAL A 39 -23.12 4.74 -32.48
N THR A 40 -22.61 5.69 -31.70
CA THR A 40 -22.64 7.11 -32.08
C THR A 40 -21.63 7.33 -33.21
N PRO A 41 -22.01 7.97 -34.32
CA PRO A 41 -21.06 8.34 -35.37
C PRO A 41 -19.95 9.25 -34.79
N PRO A 42 -18.74 9.24 -35.37
CA PRO A 42 -17.66 10.10 -34.93
C PRO A 42 -18.08 11.57 -35.06
N LEU A 43 -17.87 12.34 -34.00
CA LEU A 43 -18.09 13.78 -33.99
C LEU A 43 -17.13 14.44 -35.00
N GLU A 44 -17.69 15.03 -36.05
CA GLU A 44 -16.96 15.92 -36.95
C GLU A 44 -16.73 17.24 -36.22
N ILE A 45 -15.54 17.42 -35.64
CA ILE A 45 -15.13 18.69 -35.05
C ILE A 45 -14.64 19.57 -36.21
N GLU A 46 -15.51 20.45 -36.72
CA GLU A 46 -15.06 21.57 -37.52
C GLU A 46 -14.28 22.53 -36.62
N PHE A 47 -12.97 22.65 -36.85
CA PHE A 47 -12.14 23.65 -36.21
C PHE A 47 -12.59 25.04 -36.67
N ILE A 48 -13.43 25.68 -35.86
CA ILE A 48 -13.67 27.11 -35.95
C ILE A 48 -12.34 27.77 -35.63
N LYS A 49 -11.68 28.29 -36.66
CA LYS A 49 -10.46 29.09 -36.53
C LYS A 49 -10.84 30.38 -35.83
N GLU A 50 -10.45 30.51 -34.57
CA GLU A 50 -10.60 31.75 -33.81
C GLU A 50 -9.93 32.92 -34.57
N PRO A 51 -10.58 34.10 -34.62
CA PRO A 51 -9.95 35.29 -35.18
C PRO A 51 -8.79 35.71 -34.28
N VAL A 52 -7.59 35.78 -34.85
CA VAL A 52 -6.40 36.30 -34.18
C VAL A 52 -6.65 37.77 -33.83
N PRO A 53 -6.67 38.17 -32.55
CA PRO A 53 -6.81 39.58 -32.19
C PRO A 53 -5.51 40.32 -32.53
N GLU A 54 -5.64 41.45 -33.21
CA GLU A 54 -4.53 42.38 -33.44
C GLU A 54 -4.06 42.97 -32.10
N PRO A 55 -2.74 43.16 -31.90
CA PRO A 55 -2.21 43.69 -30.65
C PRO A 55 -2.57 45.17 -30.49
N ILE A 56 -3.41 45.48 -29.51
CA ILE A 56 -3.59 46.84 -29.02
C ILE A 56 -2.31 47.21 -28.25
N ALA A 57 -1.51 48.10 -28.82
CA ALA A 57 -0.46 48.79 -28.08
C ALA A 57 -1.13 49.84 -27.19
N LEU A 58 -1.10 49.61 -25.87
CA LEU A 58 -1.28 50.70 -24.91
C LEU A 58 -0.15 50.60 -23.88
N ASN A 59 0.80 51.51 -24.05
CA ASN A 59 1.75 51.87 -23.02
C ASN A 59 1.01 52.44 -21.80
N ASP A 60 1.73 52.41 -20.68
CA ASP A 60 1.54 53.22 -19.49
C ASP A 60 0.34 52.82 -18.61
N LEU A 61 0.63 52.16 -17.49
CA LEU A 61 0.68 52.83 -16.19
C LEU A 61 1.08 51.85 -15.08
N GLU A 62 1.91 52.39 -14.19
CA GLU A 62 2.53 51.79 -13.03
C GLU A 62 1.59 50.98 -12.12
N SER A 63 2.11 49.88 -11.60
CA SER A 63 1.48 49.03 -10.58
C SER A 63 1.50 49.71 -9.20
N PRO A 64 0.37 49.85 -8.47
CA PRO A 64 0.43 50.12 -7.05
C PRO A 64 0.54 48.83 -6.21
N GLU A 65 1.36 48.88 -5.17
CA GLU A 65 1.62 47.85 -4.16
C GLU A 65 0.38 47.49 -3.29
N PRO A 66 0.36 46.30 -2.65
CA PRO A 66 -0.75 45.84 -1.83
C PRO A 66 -0.82 46.54 -0.45
N PRO A 67 -2.02 46.70 0.15
CA PRO A 67 -2.18 47.42 1.41
C PRO A 67 -1.80 46.56 2.63
N GLY A 68 -1.06 47.17 3.55
CA GLY A 68 -0.70 46.64 4.87
C GLY A 68 -1.78 46.82 5.94
N GLU A 69 -1.56 46.11 7.04
CA GLU A 69 -2.42 45.86 8.22
C GLU A 69 -2.96 47.10 8.98
N PRO A 70 -4.03 46.94 9.80
CA PRO A 70 -4.68 48.04 10.50
C PRO A 70 -4.02 48.32 11.88
N VAL A 71 -3.76 49.59 12.19
CA VAL A 71 -3.29 50.01 13.52
C VAL A 71 -4.07 51.23 14.04
N VAL A 72 -4.96 50.93 14.99
CA VAL A 72 -5.21 51.57 16.30
C VAL A 72 -5.28 53.11 16.40
N THR A 73 -6.44 53.57 16.88
CA THR A 73 -6.81 54.89 17.43
C THR A 73 -5.92 55.35 18.60
N PRO A 74 -5.85 56.68 18.86
CA PRO A 74 -6.62 57.21 20.01
C PRO A 74 -7.20 58.63 19.81
N GLU A 75 -8.31 58.91 20.52
CA GLU A 75 -8.91 60.24 20.80
C GLU A 75 -8.11 61.01 21.90
N PRO A 76 -8.58 62.14 22.49
CA PRO A 76 -8.95 63.48 21.96
C PRO A 76 -8.35 64.64 22.81
N VAL A 77 -8.18 65.88 22.33
CA VAL A 77 -8.07 67.07 23.23
C VAL A 77 -8.54 68.39 22.57
N VAL A 78 -9.67 68.89 23.08
CA VAL A 78 -10.10 70.25 23.51
C VAL A 78 -9.43 71.55 22.96
N GLU A 79 -10.32 72.47 22.56
CA GLU A 79 -10.27 73.96 22.38
C GLU A 79 -9.45 74.77 23.42
N PRO A 80 -9.06 76.06 23.16
CA PRO A 80 -10.01 77.18 23.15
C PRO A 80 -9.75 78.38 22.21
N GLU A 81 -10.84 79.12 21.98
CA GLU A 81 -11.07 80.45 21.42
C GLU A 81 -10.24 81.60 22.04
N VAL A 82 -9.66 82.55 21.26
CA VAL A 82 -9.41 83.96 21.67
C VAL A 82 -9.33 84.95 20.48
N ALA A 83 -10.26 85.90 20.49
CA ALA A 83 -10.27 87.32 20.13
C ALA A 83 -9.26 87.96 19.13
N THR A 84 -9.87 88.76 18.24
CA THR A 84 -9.38 89.90 17.43
C THR A 84 -8.61 90.96 18.24
N PRO A 85 -7.76 91.78 17.58
CA PRO A 85 -8.22 93.16 17.36
C PRO A 85 -7.86 93.78 15.99
N GLU A 86 -8.67 94.79 15.71
CA GLU A 86 -8.78 95.73 14.60
C GLU A 86 -7.55 96.64 14.41
N VAL A 87 -7.18 96.93 13.16
CA VAL A 87 -6.26 98.02 12.79
C VAL A 87 -6.85 98.83 11.63
N ILE A 88 -6.80 100.15 11.83
CA ILE A 88 -7.50 101.22 11.13
C ILE A 88 -6.66 101.76 9.94
N GLU A 89 -7.31 101.83 8.76
CA GLU A 89 -7.31 102.74 7.57
C GLU A 89 -6.04 103.52 7.11
N PRO A 90 -5.88 103.80 5.79
CA PRO A 90 -6.29 105.11 5.22
C PRO A 90 -6.78 105.02 3.73
N PRO A 91 -7.07 106.12 2.99
CA PRO A 91 -8.39 106.44 2.45
C PRO A 91 -8.59 106.20 0.94
N GLU A 92 -9.87 106.29 0.56
CA GLU A 92 -10.53 106.05 -0.72
C GLU A 92 -9.91 106.68 -1.98
N PRO A 93 -10.11 106.03 -3.13
CA PRO A 93 -10.60 106.70 -4.32
C PRO A 93 -12.05 106.26 -4.62
N ILE A 94 -12.93 107.24 -4.83
CA ILE A 94 -14.33 107.05 -5.23
C ILE A 94 -14.39 106.13 -6.46
N PRO A 95 -15.02 104.95 -6.39
CA PRO A 95 -15.22 104.10 -7.55
C PRO A 95 -16.29 104.72 -8.46
N GLU A 96 -15.96 104.77 -9.74
CA GLU A 96 -16.87 105.01 -10.86
C GLU A 96 -18.14 104.14 -10.72
N PRO A 97 -19.35 104.63 -11.04
CA PRO A 97 -20.58 103.89 -10.78
C PRO A 97 -20.55 102.50 -11.45
N GLU A 98 -20.70 101.46 -10.63
CA GLU A 98 -20.76 100.07 -11.09
C GLU A 98 -21.88 99.91 -12.14
N PRO A 99 -21.63 99.17 -13.24
CA PRO A 99 -22.69 98.83 -14.16
C PRO A 99 -23.78 98.05 -13.41
N LEU A 100 -25.04 98.40 -13.66
CA LEU A 100 -26.21 97.71 -13.11
C LEU A 100 -26.03 96.19 -13.22
N PRO A 101 -26.25 95.42 -12.14
CA PRO A 101 -26.11 93.98 -12.18
C PRO A 101 -27.03 93.42 -13.26
N GLU A 102 -26.48 92.57 -14.14
CA GLU A 102 -27.28 91.74 -15.02
C GLU A 102 -28.30 90.96 -14.17
N PRO A 103 -29.55 90.82 -14.61
CA PRO A 103 -30.54 90.07 -13.87
C PRO A 103 -30.01 88.65 -13.63
N ILE A 104 -29.97 88.23 -12.36
CA ILE A 104 -29.64 86.85 -11.99
C ILE A 104 -30.61 85.96 -12.79
N PRO A 105 -30.11 85.01 -13.60
CA PRO A 105 -30.98 84.10 -14.33
C PRO A 105 -31.89 83.39 -13.33
N GLU A 106 -33.19 83.41 -13.62
CA GLU A 106 -34.20 82.68 -12.84
C GLU A 106 -33.72 81.23 -12.70
N PRO A 107 -33.73 80.65 -11.47
CA PRO A 107 -33.22 79.30 -11.26
C PRO A 107 -33.97 78.35 -12.20
N GLU A 108 -33.22 77.57 -13.00
CA GLU A 108 -33.82 76.49 -13.78
C GLU A 108 -34.67 75.61 -12.85
N PRO A 109 -35.86 75.18 -13.29
CA PRO A 109 -36.71 74.33 -12.46
C PRO A 109 -35.94 73.08 -12.06
N GLU A 110 -35.88 72.78 -10.77
CA GLU A 110 -35.27 71.55 -10.26
C GLU A 110 -35.89 70.34 -11.00
N PRO A 111 -35.08 69.39 -11.50
CA PRO A 111 -35.61 68.26 -12.25
C PRO A 111 -36.57 67.46 -11.38
N GLU A 112 -37.82 67.30 -11.82
CA GLU A 112 -38.79 66.42 -11.16
C GLU A 112 -38.25 64.98 -11.15
N ILE A 113 -37.95 64.47 -9.96
CA ILE A 113 -37.45 63.11 -9.77
C ILE A 113 -38.59 62.13 -10.07
N ASP A 114 -38.44 61.32 -11.12
CA ASP A 114 -39.37 60.24 -11.45
C ASP A 114 -39.21 59.08 -10.45
N VAL A 115 -40.04 59.10 -9.40
CA VAL A 115 -40.05 58.10 -8.32
C VAL A 115 -40.33 56.69 -8.86
N GLU A 116 -41.11 56.54 -9.94
CA GLU A 116 -41.39 55.21 -10.52
C GLU A 116 -40.15 54.65 -11.22
N ALA A 117 -39.39 55.48 -11.93
CA ALA A 117 -38.14 55.08 -12.58
C ALA A 117 -37.09 54.60 -11.55
N ILE A 118 -37.01 55.24 -10.37
CA ILE A 118 -36.14 54.80 -9.27
C ILE A 118 -36.58 53.44 -8.73
N LEU A 119 -37.89 53.26 -8.53
CA LEU A 119 -38.45 52.00 -8.02
C LEU A 119 -38.28 50.84 -9.02
N GLU A 120 -38.42 51.11 -10.32
CA GLU A 120 -38.15 50.13 -11.38
C GLU A 120 -36.67 49.75 -11.42
N GLN A 121 -35.77 50.72 -11.32
CA GLN A 121 -34.33 50.47 -11.24
C GLN A 121 -33.97 49.60 -10.04
N GLN A 122 -34.58 49.85 -8.87
CA GLN A 122 -34.36 49.04 -7.68
C GLN A 122 -34.86 47.58 -7.87
N ARG A 123 -36.03 47.37 -8.48
CA ARG A 123 -36.56 46.03 -8.80
C ARG A 123 -35.64 45.27 -9.75
N LEU A 124 -35.09 45.93 -10.78
CA LEU A 124 -34.15 45.31 -11.71
C LEU A 124 -32.85 44.90 -11.01
N GLN A 125 -32.36 45.73 -10.08
CA GLN A 125 -31.17 45.41 -9.30
C GLN A 125 -31.39 44.22 -8.37
N GLU A 126 -32.53 44.16 -7.69
CA GLU A 126 -32.93 43.01 -6.87
C GLU A 126 -33.09 41.73 -7.70
N ALA A 127 -33.70 41.83 -8.89
CA ALA A 127 -33.84 40.70 -9.82
C ALA A 127 -32.48 40.18 -10.29
N TRP A 128 -31.53 41.07 -10.59
CA TRP A 128 -30.17 40.69 -10.97
C TRP A 128 -29.43 39.98 -9.82
N VAL A 129 -29.53 40.50 -8.59
CA VAL A 129 -28.94 39.85 -7.40
C VAL A 129 -29.58 38.48 -7.16
N ALA A 130 -30.90 38.35 -7.29
CA ALA A 130 -31.60 37.07 -7.16
C ALA A 130 -31.13 36.06 -8.21
N GLN A 131 -30.92 36.49 -9.47
CA GLN A 131 -30.39 35.65 -10.53
C GLN A 131 -28.96 35.17 -10.22
N GLN A 132 -28.08 36.06 -9.75
CA GLN A 132 -26.72 35.71 -9.35
C GLN A 132 -26.71 34.68 -8.20
N GLN A 133 -27.58 34.86 -7.20
CA GLN A 133 -27.71 33.90 -6.09
C GLN A 133 -28.20 32.53 -6.55
N GLN A 134 -29.12 32.47 -7.54
CA GLN A 134 -29.57 31.21 -8.11
C GLN A 134 -28.44 30.48 -8.85
N LEU A 135 -27.67 31.20 -9.67
CA LEU A 135 -26.50 30.64 -10.36
C LEU A 135 -25.46 30.11 -9.38
N ALA A 136 -25.15 30.86 -8.32
CA ALA A 136 -24.22 30.43 -7.28
C ALA A 136 -24.67 29.14 -6.59
N LYS A 137 -25.97 29.01 -6.28
CA LYS A 137 -26.55 27.78 -5.69
C LYS A 137 -26.45 26.59 -6.63
N ILE A 138 -26.70 26.77 -7.92
CA ILE A 138 -26.57 25.70 -8.93
C ILE A 138 -25.11 25.26 -9.02
N GLN A 139 -24.17 26.20 -9.10
CA GLN A 139 -22.74 25.90 -9.17
C GLN A 139 -22.23 25.17 -7.91
N GLU A 140 -22.72 25.56 -6.73
CA GLU A 140 -22.41 24.87 -5.47
C GLU A 140 -22.97 23.44 -5.47
N GLN A 141 -24.21 23.23 -5.92
CA GLN A 141 -24.80 21.90 -6.06
C GLN A 141 -24.02 21.01 -7.02
N GLU A 142 -23.63 21.54 -8.19
CA GLU A 142 -22.82 20.80 -9.16
C GLU A 142 -21.46 20.40 -8.59
N ARG A 143 -20.80 21.30 -7.84
CA ARG A 143 -19.54 20.99 -7.16
C ARG A 143 -19.68 19.89 -6.12
N LEU A 144 -20.74 19.94 -5.31
CA LEU A 144 -21.02 18.91 -4.31
C LEU A 144 -21.34 17.57 -4.96
N GLU A 145 -22.07 17.55 -6.06
CA GLU A 145 -22.37 16.33 -6.81
C GLU A 145 -21.10 15.73 -7.44
N GLN A 146 -20.24 16.56 -8.04
CA GLN A 146 -18.94 16.11 -8.56
C GLN A 146 -18.06 15.52 -7.45
N GLU A 147 -17.97 16.18 -6.30
CA GLU A 147 -17.18 15.68 -5.16
C GLU A 147 -17.73 14.34 -4.64
N ARG A 148 -19.07 14.20 -4.56
CA ARG A 148 -19.71 12.94 -4.18
C ARG A 148 -19.38 11.82 -5.16
N LEU A 149 -19.48 12.08 -6.46
CA LEU A 149 -19.18 11.09 -7.49
C LEU A 149 -17.69 10.68 -7.48
N GLU A 150 -16.78 11.63 -7.27
CA GLU A 150 -15.35 11.33 -7.16
C GLU A 150 -15.03 10.49 -5.93
N ASN A 151 -15.64 10.82 -4.78
CA ASN A 151 -15.48 10.04 -3.54
C ASN A 151 -16.04 8.62 -3.71
N GLU A 152 -17.21 8.47 -4.33
CA GLU A 152 -17.79 7.16 -4.62
C GLU A 152 -16.89 6.34 -5.55
N ARG A 153 -16.34 6.96 -6.61
CA ARG A 153 -15.39 6.28 -7.52
C ARG A 153 -14.13 5.84 -6.79
N ARG A 154 -13.58 6.68 -5.92
CA ARG A 154 -12.38 6.37 -5.12
C ARG A 154 -12.66 5.24 -4.13
N GLU A 155 -13.84 5.20 -3.53
CA GLU A 155 -14.26 4.12 -2.64
C GLU A 155 -14.43 2.80 -3.40
N GLN A 156 -15.07 2.82 -4.57
CA GLN A 156 -15.20 1.65 -5.44
C GLN A 156 -13.83 1.10 -5.86
N GLU A 157 -12.90 1.96 -6.28
CA GLU A 157 -11.55 1.56 -6.65
C GLU A 157 -10.78 0.92 -5.48
N ARG A 158 -10.90 1.51 -4.27
CA ARG A 158 -10.31 0.92 -3.06
C ARG A 158 -10.88 -0.45 -2.74
N LEU A 159 -12.19 -0.61 -2.85
CA LEU A 159 -12.86 -1.89 -2.60
C LEU A 159 -12.45 -2.94 -3.64
N GLU A 160 -12.31 -2.56 -4.91
CA GLU A 160 -11.84 -3.45 -5.97
C GLU A 160 -10.38 -3.88 -5.75
N GLN A 161 -9.50 -2.95 -5.40
CA GLN A 161 -8.11 -3.25 -5.04
C GLN A 161 -8.02 -4.20 -3.85
N GLU A 162 -8.81 -3.97 -2.79
CA GLU A 162 -8.85 -4.85 -1.63
C GLU A 162 -9.34 -6.26 -1.99
N ARG A 163 -10.37 -6.35 -2.84
CA ARG A 163 -10.87 -7.66 -3.33
C ARG A 163 -9.82 -8.39 -4.15
N LEU A 164 -9.10 -7.70 -5.02
CA LEU A 164 -8.02 -8.28 -5.82
C LEU A 164 -6.86 -8.77 -4.93
N GLU A 165 -6.48 -7.97 -3.93
CA GLU A 165 -5.42 -8.34 -3.00
C GLU A 165 -5.82 -9.55 -2.14
N ASN A 166 -7.05 -9.58 -1.63
CA ASN A 166 -7.57 -10.72 -0.87
C ASN A 166 -7.67 -11.99 -1.74
N ALA A 167 -8.11 -11.86 -2.99
CA ALA A 167 -8.12 -12.98 -3.93
C ALA A 167 -6.70 -13.52 -4.20
N ARG A 168 -5.71 -12.64 -4.36
CA ARG A 168 -4.30 -13.02 -4.55
C ARG A 168 -3.73 -13.72 -3.32
N ARG A 169 -4.00 -13.21 -2.11
CA ARG A 169 -3.58 -13.83 -0.84
C ARG A 169 -4.19 -15.22 -0.69
N GLU A 170 -5.47 -15.38 -0.99
CA GLU A 170 -6.14 -16.69 -0.91
C GLU A 170 -5.56 -17.68 -1.94
N GLN A 171 -5.32 -17.22 -3.17
CA GLN A 171 -4.68 -18.05 -4.19
C GLN A 171 -3.28 -18.51 -3.78
N GLU A 172 -2.48 -17.61 -3.20
CA GLU A 172 -1.14 -17.94 -2.69
C GLU A 172 -1.22 -18.94 -1.53
N ARG A 173 -2.19 -18.79 -0.62
CA ARG A 173 -2.43 -19.76 0.45
C ARG A 173 -2.76 -21.14 -0.09
N LEU A 174 -3.68 -21.22 -1.07
CA LEU A 174 -4.08 -22.49 -1.69
C LEU A 174 -2.91 -23.15 -2.45
N ASP A 175 -2.08 -22.37 -3.12
CA ASP A 175 -0.88 -22.89 -3.80
C ASP A 175 0.18 -23.39 -2.81
N ASN A 176 0.44 -22.63 -1.74
CA ASN A 176 1.34 -23.06 -0.66
C ASN A 176 0.83 -24.36 0.01
N GLU A 177 -0.47 -24.47 0.26
CA GLU A 177 -1.09 -25.68 0.83
C GLU A 177 -0.96 -26.87 -0.12
N ARG A 178 -1.17 -26.66 -1.43
CA ARG A 178 -0.97 -27.70 -2.45
C ARG A 178 0.48 -28.17 -2.49
N ARG A 179 1.44 -27.25 -2.53
CA ARG A 179 2.88 -27.57 -2.51
C ARG A 179 3.27 -28.31 -1.25
N ALA A 180 2.78 -27.90 -0.08
CA ALA A 180 3.02 -28.59 1.19
C ALA A 180 2.44 -30.01 1.19
N ARG A 181 1.21 -30.20 0.68
CA ARG A 181 0.61 -31.54 0.53
C ARG A 181 1.39 -32.43 -0.42
N GLU A 182 1.84 -31.90 -1.54
CA GLU A 182 2.64 -32.65 -2.51
C GLU A 182 3.99 -33.08 -1.92
N GLN A 183 4.66 -32.17 -1.20
CA GLN A 183 5.89 -32.49 -0.47
C GLN A 183 5.66 -33.57 0.58
N ALA A 184 4.61 -33.43 1.41
CA ALA A 184 4.26 -34.44 2.41
C ALA A 184 3.95 -35.81 1.78
N GLN A 185 3.28 -35.84 0.61
CA GLN A 185 3.05 -37.08 -0.13
C GLN A 185 4.34 -37.70 -0.66
N LYS A 186 5.26 -36.89 -1.23
CA LYS A 186 6.57 -37.36 -1.68
C LYS A 186 7.39 -37.93 -0.52
N GLU A 187 7.44 -37.22 0.60
CA GLU A 187 8.12 -37.70 1.81
C GLU A 187 7.52 -38.99 2.36
N ALA A 188 6.18 -39.09 2.38
CA ALA A 188 5.50 -40.31 2.80
C ALA A 188 5.81 -41.50 1.87
N GLN A 189 5.87 -41.27 0.55
CA GLN A 189 6.25 -42.30 -0.42
C GLN A 189 7.71 -42.76 -0.23
N VAL A 190 8.64 -41.81 -0.04
CA VAL A 190 10.05 -42.14 0.24
C VAL A 190 10.19 -42.91 1.55
N ALA A 191 9.47 -42.50 2.60
CA ALA A 191 9.47 -43.20 3.88
C ALA A 191 8.88 -44.62 3.76
N ALA A 192 7.79 -44.79 3.00
CA ALA A 192 7.19 -46.08 2.72
C ALA A 192 8.14 -47.00 1.92
N ALA A 193 8.79 -46.48 0.88
CA ALA A 193 9.77 -47.21 0.09
C ALA A 193 10.97 -47.65 0.95
N ARG A 194 11.47 -46.77 1.82
CA ARG A 194 12.56 -47.10 2.76
C ARG A 194 12.17 -48.20 3.75
N ARG A 195 10.94 -48.15 4.28
CA ARG A 195 10.41 -49.22 5.15
C ARG A 195 10.28 -50.55 4.42
N ALA A 196 9.76 -50.54 3.19
CA ALA A 196 9.65 -51.74 2.36
C ALA A 196 11.03 -52.35 2.06
N ALA A 197 12.02 -51.53 1.70
CA ALA A 197 13.39 -51.97 1.47
C ALA A 197 14.03 -52.57 2.74
N ALA A 198 13.83 -51.94 3.90
CA ALA A 198 14.33 -52.46 5.17
C ALA A 198 13.68 -53.81 5.55
N GLN A 199 12.37 -53.96 5.33
CA GLN A 199 11.68 -55.23 5.55
C GLN A 199 12.16 -56.33 4.59
N ALA A 200 12.38 -56.00 3.31
CA ALA A 200 12.92 -56.94 2.32
C ALA A 200 14.34 -57.41 2.72
N ALA A 201 15.20 -56.49 3.14
CA ALA A 201 16.55 -56.81 3.64
C ALA A 201 16.51 -57.70 4.89
N ALA A 202 15.64 -57.40 5.86
CA ALA A 202 15.47 -58.21 7.06
C ALA A 202 14.98 -59.64 6.73
N ASN A 203 14.06 -59.78 5.78
CA ASN A 203 13.57 -61.07 5.33
C ASN A 203 14.66 -61.87 4.58
N ALA A 204 15.47 -61.20 3.75
CA ALA A 204 16.62 -61.81 3.07
C ALA A 204 17.67 -62.30 4.08
N ALA A 205 17.99 -61.50 5.10
CA ALA A 205 18.93 -61.88 6.17
C ALA A 205 18.42 -63.10 6.96
N LYS A 206 17.11 -63.16 7.28
CA LYS A 206 16.51 -64.33 7.93
C LYS A 206 16.60 -65.60 7.06
N LYS A 207 16.47 -65.48 5.74
CA LYS A 207 16.65 -66.61 4.80
C LYS A 207 18.12 -67.04 4.67
N ALA A 208 19.06 -66.09 4.72
CA ALA A 208 20.50 -66.36 4.66
C ALA A 208 21.04 -66.99 5.96
N GLY A 209 20.44 -66.69 7.12
CA GLY A 209 20.82 -67.23 8.42
C GLY A 209 20.66 -68.76 8.59
N ASN A 210 20.15 -69.48 7.58
CA ASN A 210 20.09 -70.95 7.59
C ASN A 210 21.28 -71.63 6.87
N HIS A 211 22.21 -70.88 6.28
CA HIS A 211 23.41 -71.44 5.65
C HIS A 211 24.64 -70.57 5.86
N GLY A 212 25.62 -71.08 6.62
CA GLY A 212 27.04 -70.80 6.39
C GLY A 212 27.64 -69.60 7.12
N GLY A 213 28.69 -69.87 7.88
CA GLY A 213 29.43 -68.90 8.67
C GLY A 213 30.38 -67.98 7.90
N GLY A 214 30.79 -66.92 8.61
CA GLY A 214 32.11 -66.30 8.58
C GLY A 214 32.55 -65.50 7.34
N GLN A 215 32.73 -64.18 7.51
CA GLN A 215 33.97 -63.45 7.18
C GLN A 215 33.86 -61.99 7.68
N PRO A 216 34.90 -61.41 8.33
CA PRO A 216 34.87 -60.03 8.82
C PRO A 216 35.38 -59.00 7.79
N GLY A 217 34.87 -57.77 7.90
CA GLY A 217 35.65 -56.55 7.63
C GLY A 217 35.58 -55.96 6.24
N GLN A 218 34.51 -55.21 5.94
CA GLN A 218 34.60 -54.02 5.08
C GLN A 218 33.83 -52.89 5.74
N ASN A 219 34.54 -51.79 6.06
CA ASN A 219 33.88 -50.59 6.58
C ASN A 219 33.03 -49.99 5.46
N GLN A 220 31.72 -50.23 5.52
CA GLN A 220 30.78 -49.70 4.55
C GLN A 220 30.47 -48.25 4.90
N THR A 221 30.53 -47.37 3.89
CA THR A 221 30.09 -45.97 4.03
C THR A 221 28.72 -45.84 3.42
N VAL A 222 27.73 -45.40 4.20
CA VAL A 222 26.32 -45.30 3.75
C VAL A 222 25.86 -43.85 3.82
N GLU A 223 25.32 -43.35 2.70
CA GLU A 223 24.78 -41.99 2.59
C GLU A 223 23.36 -41.90 3.15
N GLY A 224 23.09 -40.92 4.01
CA GLY A 224 21.72 -40.60 4.43
C GLY A 224 21.64 -39.54 5.52
N GLY A 225 20.49 -38.86 5.61
CA GLY A 225 20.26 -37.77 6.57
C GLY A 225 20.61 -38.16 8.01
N ILE A 226 21.27 -37.23 8.70
CA ILE A 226 21.71 -37.34 10.09
C ILE A 226 20.98 -36.23 10.86
N ASN A 227 20.09 -36.58 11.77
CA ASN A 227 19.51 -35.58 12.67
C ASN A 227 20.52 -35.33 13.79
N ILE A 228 21.03 -34.09 13.92
CA ILE A 228 22.12 -33.75 14.83
C ILE A 228 21.63 -32.82 15.94
N SER A 229 20.59 -33.25 16.66
CA SER A 229 20.14 -32.55 17.86
C SER A 229 21.18 -32.60 19.00
N ASN A 230 21.98 -33.68 19.09
CA ASN A 230 23.01 -33.88 20.12
C ASN A 230 24.34 -34.41 19.54
N ALA A 231 24.92 -33.72 18.54
CA ALA A 231 26.22 -34.09 17.96
C ALA A 231 27.32 -34.31 18.99
N SER A 232 28.14 -35.34 18.79
CA SER A 232 29.46 -35.40 19.41
C SER A 232 30.45 -34.55 18.62
N TRP A 233 30.71 -33.33 19.09
CA TRP A 233 31.63 -32.39 18.46
C TRP A 233 33.09 -32.77 18.75
N LYS A 234 33.90 -32.89 17.70
CA LYS A 234 35.36 -32.88 17.81
C LYS A 234 35.89 -31.46 17.97
N THR A 235 35.26 -30.53 17.27
CA THR A 235 35.53 -29.09 17.39
C THR A 235 34.19 -28.37 17.28
N LYS A 236 33.72 -27.80 18.39
CA LYS A 236 32.43 -27.12 18.44
C LYS A 236 32.52 -25.75 17.75
N PRO A 237 31.57 -25.38 16.88
CA PRO A 237 31.53 -24.05 16.29
C PRO A 237 31.27 -22.99 17.36
N ARG A 238 31.86 -21.80 17.18
CA ARG A 238 31.69 -20.67 18.09
C ARG A 238 30.43 -19.90 17.71
N VAL A 239 29.34 -20.13 18.44
CA VAL A 239 28.00 -19.61 18.15
C VAL A 239 27.50 -18.58 19.17
N ASN A 240 28.40 -18.06 20.01
CA ASN A 240 28.10 -17.18 21.15
C ASN A 240 28.50 -15.72 20.94
N ASN A 241 29.29 -15.41 19.90
CA ASN A 241 29.80 -14.05 19.64
C ASN A 241 29.17 -13.45 18.38
N PHE A 242 27.87 -13.68 18.21
CA PHE A 242 27.11 -13.05 17.15
C PHE A 242 26.60 -11.71 17.61
N CYS A 243 26.44 -10.79 16.68
CA CYS A 243 25.99 -9.44 16.96
C CYS A 243 25.20 -8.93 15.75
N SER A 244 24.20 -8.07 15.99
CA SER A 244 23.32 -7.52 14.96
C SER A 244 23.11 -6.04 15.21
N ALA A 245 23.40 -5.21 14.19
CA ALA A 245 23.14 -3.77 14.24
C ALA A 245 21.68 -3.42 13.91
N ARG A 246 20.91 -4.37 13.36
CA ARG A 246 19.59 -4.10 12.76
C ARG A 246 18.44 -4.14 13.75
N SER A 247 18.39 -5.18 14.58
CA SER A 247 17.26 -5.44 15.48
C SER A 247 17.64 -6.43 16.57
N ASP A 248 16.79 -6.49 17.60
CA ASP A 248 16.77 -7.62 18.53
C ASP A 248 16.40 -8.89 17.77
N ILE A 249 17.02 -10.00 18.17
CA ILE A 249 16.83 -11.31 17.57
C ILE A 249 16.57 -12.31 18.69
N ASP A 250 15.33 -12.80 18.79
CA ASP A 250 14.97 -13.97 19.59
C ASP A 250 14.29 -14.98 18.67
N THR A 251 15.08 -15.90 18.12
CA THR A 251 14.58 -16.89 17.15
C THR A 251 15.39 -18.17 17.17
N THR A 252 14.80 -19.24 16.67
CA THR A 252 15.48 -20.53 16.45
C THR A 252 15.51 -20.83 14.96
N LEU A 253 16.72 -20.96 14.41
CA LEU A 253 16.97 -21.28 13.01
C LEU A 253 17.55 -22.69 12.89
N GLN A 254 17.39 -23.29 11.71
CA GLN A 254 18.03 -24.57 11.40
C GLN A 254 19.14 -24.36 10.40
N VAL A 255 20.29 -25.01 10.62
CA VAL A 255 21.41 -25.00 9.69
C VAL A 255 21.60 -26.39 9.15
N SER A 256 21.54 -26.52 7.82
CA SER A 256 21.83 -27.77 7.13
C SER A 256 23.28 -27.78 6.63
N PHE A 257 23.96 -28.92 6.72
CA PHE A 257 25.31 -29.08 6.19
C PHE A 257 25.65 -30.53 5.90
N ARG A 258 26.58 -30.81 4.99
CA ARG A 258 27.06 -32.16 4.69
C ARG A 258 28.23 -32.53 5.61
N VAL A 259 28.21 -33.75 6.13
CA VAL A 259 29.25 -34.34 6.97
C VAL A 259 29.88 -35.53 6.24
N ASP A 260 31.20 -35.56 6.14
CA ASP A 260 31.94 -36.67 5.53
C ASP A 260 32.33 -37.77 6.55
N ALA A 261 33.02 -38.80 6.06
CA ALA A 261 33.40 -39.98 6.86
C ALA A 261 34.38 -39.65 8.00
N GLU A 262 35.00 -38.47 7.96
CA GLU A 262 35.96 -37.98 8.94
C GLU A 262 35.37 -36.88 9.84
N GLY A 263 34.07 -36.61 9.67
CA GLY A 263 33.31 -35.61 10.41
C GLY A 263 33.56 -34.17 9.97
N LYS A 264 34.17 -33.94 8.80
CA LYS A 264 34.35 -32.60 8.25
C LYS A 264 33.02 -32.06 7.73
N ILE A 265 32.78 -30.78 7.99
CA ILE A 265 31.58 -30.07 7.56
C ILE A 265 31.82 -29.40 6.20
N SER A 266 30.82 -29.46 5.33
CA SER A 266 30.78 -28.81 4.00
C SER A 266 29.34 -28.44 3.63
N ASN A 267 29.14 -27.66 2.57
CA ASN A 267 27.82 -27.26 2.06
C ASN A 267 26.86 -26.72 3.14
N VAL A 268 27.34 -25.78 3.95
CA VAL A 268 26.56 -25.19 5.03
C VAL A 268 25.54 -24.21 4.46
N ASN A 269 24.26 -24.42 4.81
CA ASN A 269 23.15 -23.58 4.40
C ASN A 269 22.26 -23.24 5.61
N LEU A 270 21.85 -21.99 5.69
CA LEU A 270 20.90 -21.52 6.70
C LEU A 270 19.47 -21.74 6.17
N ASN A 271 18.66 -22.52 6.88
CA ASN A 271 17.27 -22.76 6.54
C ASN A 271 16.41 -21.70 7.26
N GLY A 272 16.22 -20.57 6.59
CA GLY A 272 15.60 -19.36 7.14
C GLY A 272 16.55 -18.16 7.08
N SER A 273 16.19 -17.06 7.74
CA SER A 273 17.05 -15.87 7.85
C SER A 273 16.81 -15.19 9.19
N THR A 274 17.85 -14.54 9.71
CA THR A 274 17.74 -13.65 10.87
C THR A 274 17.16 -12.27 10.52
N GLY A 275 17.01 -11.94 9.23
CA GLY A 275 16.73 -10.57 8.78
C GLY A 275 17.99 -9.70 8.64
N ASP A 276 19.16 -10.20 9.07
CA ASP A 276 20.45 -9.56 8.82
C ASP A 276 21.40 -10.48 8.03
N ALA A 277 21.58 -10.15 6.74
CA ALA A 277 22.42 -10.93 5.83
C ALA A 277 23.89 -11.06 6.28
N LYS A 278 24.41 -10.11 7.07
CA LYS A 278 25.79 -10.19 7.58
C LYS A 278 25.89 -11.21 8.71
N LEU A 279 24.93 -11.17 9.64
CA LEU A 279 24.78 -12.18 10.67
C LEU A 279 24.57 -13.58 10.07
N ASP A 280 23.69 -13.73 9.08
CA ASP A 280 23.45 -15.00 8.38
C ASP A 280 24.75 -15.59 7.81
N ARG A 281 25.57 -14.77 7.14
CA ARG A 281 26.89 -15.17 6.64
C ARG A 281 27.86 -15.55 7.76
N GLN A 282 27.84 -14.84 8.88
CA GLN A 282 28.67 -15.17 10.05
C GLN A 282 28.28 -16.53 10.64
N ILE A 283 26.98 -16.81 10.77
CA ILE A 283 26.46 -18.09 11.27
C ILE A 283 26.94 -19.25 10.38
N ILE A 284 26.74 -19.13 9.05
CA ILE A 284 27.19 -20.12 8.07
C ILE A 284 28.69 -20.37 8.20
N ARG A 285 29.49 -19.31 8.28
CA ARG A 285 30.95 -19.39 8.38
C ARG A 285 31.42 -20.03 9.69
N GLN A 286 30.82 -19.67 10.83
CA GLN A 286 31.20 -20.23 12.12
C GLN A 286 30.84 -21.71 12.24
N ILE A 287 29.68 -22.12 11.73
CA ILE A 287 29.27 -23.52 11.72
C ILE A 287 30.16 -24.35 10.80
N GLY A 288 30.55 -23.82 9.64
CA GLY A 288 31.47 -24.48 8.72
C GLY A 288 32.88 -24.73 9.29
N ARG A 289 33.27 -24.04 10.37
CA ARG A 289 34.53 -24.29 11.10
C ARG A 289 34.43 -25.45 12.09
N GLY A 290 33.23 -25.94 12.36
CA GLY A 290 33.02 -27.07 13.23
C GLY A 290 33.52 -28.37 12.63
N ARG A 291 33.78 -29.35 13.50
CA ARG A 291 34.08 -30.73 13.11
C ARG A 291 33.39 -31.69 14.05
N LEU A 292 32.78 -32.71 13.50
CA LEU A 292 32.12 -33.78 14.24
C LEU A 292 33.07 -34.96 14.42
N HIS A 293 32.78 -35.80 15.42
CA HIS A 293 33.28 -37.16 15.39
C HIS A 293 32.59 -37.92 14.25
N PRO A 294 33.29 -38.79 13.52
CA PRO A 294 32.67 -39.68 12.55
C PRO A 294 31.50 -40.42 13.16
N PHE A 295 30.36 -40.42 12.46
CA PHE A 295 29.20 -41.18 12.92
C PHE A 295 29.40 -42.65 12.55
N ARG A 296 29.69 -43.48 13.55
CA ARG A 296 29.94 -44.91 13.38
C ARG A 296 28.84 -45.73 14.04
N GLU A 297 28.25 -46.65 13.30
CA GLU A 297 27.27 -47.63 13.78
C GLU A 297 27.80 -49.03 13.44
N GLY A 298 28.41 -49.69 14.42
CA GLY A 298 29.21 -50.90 14.17
C GLY A 298 30.40 -50.61 13.24
N ASN A 299 30.49 -51.36 12.14
CA ASN A 299 31.50 -51.16 11.08
C ASN A 299 31.06 -50.16 10.00
N ILE A 300 29.91 -49.50 10.16
CA ILE A 300 29.36 -48.60 9.13
C ILE A 300 29.68 -47.16 9.52
N THR A 301 30.34 -46.43 8.62
CA THR A 301 30.52 -44.96 8.76
C THR A 301 29.42 -44.26 7.98
N ARG A 302 28.64 -43.39 8.64
CA ARG A 302 27.56 -42.66 7.96
C ARG A 302 28.05 -41.28 7.53
N VAL A 303 27.70 -40.93 6.30
CA VAL A 303 27.96 -39.61 5.70
C VAL A 303 26.65 -39.04 5.18
N GLY A 304 26.54 -37.72 5.09
CA GLY A 304 25.35 -37.08 4.53
C GLY A 304 24.97 -35.78 5.19
N THR A 305 23.75 -35.33 4.91
CA THR A 305 23.24 -34.04 5.39
C THR A 305 22.82 -34.12 6.85
N ALA A 306 23.31 -33.17 7.62
CA ALA A 306 23.00 -32.89 9.00
C ALA A 306 22.11 -31.67 9.13
N ILE A 307 21.25 -31.65 10.17
CA ILE A 307 20.49 -30.47 10.58
C ILE A 307 20.88 -30.11 12.02
N TYR A 308 21.28 -28.86 12.23
CA TYR A 308 21.69 -28.31 13.52
C TYR A 308 20.80 -27.12 13.89
N PRO A 309 19.97 -27.21 14.94
CA PRO A 309 19.20 -26.07 15.42
C PRO A 309 20.10 -25.09 16.19
N ILE A 310 19.94 -23.80 15.93
CA ILE A 310 20.59 -22.71 16.66
C ILE A 310 19.54 -21.76 17.20
N THR A 311 19.57 -21.52 18.51
CA THR A 311 18.77 -20.48 19.16
C THR A 311 19.62 -19.24 19.34
N LEU A 312 19.13 -18.12 18.81
CA LEU A 312 19.78 -16.81 18.90
C LEU A 312 18.97 -15.93 19.84
N LYS A 313 19.65 -15.34 20.81
CA LYS A 313 19.13 -14.31 21.71
C LYS A 313 20.11 -13.17 21.73
N LEU A 314 19.96 -12.26 20.78
CA LEU A 314 20.84 -11.11 20.58
C LEU A 314 20.01 -9.84 20.79
N GLN A 315 20.57 -8.88 21.50
CA GLN A 315 20.05 -7.52 21.52
C GLN A 315 20.67 -6.74 20.37
N LYS A 316 19.93 -5.76 19.84
CA LYS A 316 20.45 -4.82 18.86
C LYS A 316 21.65 -4.12 19.47
N ASP A 317 22.77 -4.15 18.75
CA ASP A 317 24.01 -3.47 19.14
C ASP A 317 24.53 -2.64 17.98
N GLU A 318 24.46 -1.32 18.12
CA GLU A 318 24.90 -0.38 17.08
C GLU A 318 26.42 -0.34 16.92
N SER A 319 27.17 -0.86 17.90
CA SER A 319 28.62 -1.01 17.82
C SER A 319 29.06 -2.21 16.97
N CYS A 320 28.11 -3.03 16.50
CA CYS A 320 28.37 -4.08 15.54
C CYS A 320 28.93 -3.51 14.24
N THR A 321 30.25 -3.59 14.12
CA THR A 321 30.94 -3.25 12.89
C THR A 321 30.56 -4.26 11.82
N ASN A 322 30.08 -3.69 10.73
CA ASN A 322 29.28 -4.33 9.71
C ASN A 322 30.18 -4.99 8.68
#